data_AF-A0A9X0ASG0-F1
#
_entry.id   AF-A0A9X0ASG0-F1
#
_cell.length_a   1.000
_cell.length_b   1.000
_cell.length_c   1.000
_cell.angle_alpha   90.00
_cell.angle_beta   90.00
_cell.angle_gamma   90.00
#
_symmetry.space_group_name_H-M   'P 1'
#
loop_
_entity.id
_entity.type
_entity.pdbx_description
1 polymer ?
#
loop_
_entity_poly.entity_id
_entity_poly.type
_entity_poly.pdbx_seq_one_letter_code
_entity_poly.pdbx_strand_id
1 'polypeptide(L)'
;MPMAYSTYAFYIDRLGKYAGFEDKLTSYCFRRGIANAVDGVASDAVRDQVMRHDPFTGVFNGAYINNVVRFNIQDAFLEGEITDDGLTQAFTHISIRCNPGVPKEVPTKIMNSLLATDSDIIDFEKRFKQLHTKIKWNYKFIRCAPQMVRKQYGDLRQKITNAKKSLKDEIEKEFRKDYFFRVHNEMMKKQLHKQADKTAENKENDMLIIQYQLNERYQLQSILYDFFKDLFPQDIVSRKISVINLIIALAFR
;
A
#
# COMPACT_ATOMS: atom_id res chain seq x y z
N MET A 1 -18.62 -20.10 -4.24
CA MET A 1 -19.21 -19.00 -5.03
C MET A 1 -18.14 -17.92 -5.25
N PRO A 2 -18.07 -17.28 -6.43
CA PRO A 2 -17.13 -16.20 -6.67
C PRO A 2 -17.42 -15.00 -5.73
N MET A 3 -16.37 -14.31 -5.29
CA MET A 3 -16.45 -13.14 -4.41
C MET A 3 -17.04 -11.94 -5.18
N ALA A 4 -17.90 -11.15 -4.52
CA ALA A 4 -18.42 -9.92 -5.10
C ALA A 4 -17.30 -8.88 -5.32
N TYR A 5 -17.38 -8.11 -6.40
CA TYR A 5 -16.38 -7.07 -6.73
C TYR A 5 -16.21 -6.03 -5.61
N SER A 6 -17.30 -5.65 -4.94
CA SER A 6 -17.26 -4.72 -3.80
C SER A 6 -16.42 -5.25 -2.64
N THR A 7 -16.56 -6.54 -2.33
CA THR A 7 -15.78 -7.23 -1.30
C THR A 7 -14.30 -7.31 -1.70
N TYR A 8 -14.01 -7.65 -2.96
CA TYR A 8 -12.66 -7.68 -3.49
C TYR A 8 -11.98 -6.30 -3.45
N ALA A 9 -12.66 -5.26 -3.92
CA ALA A 9 -12.15 -3.89 -3.91
C ALA A 9 -11.90 -3.37 -2.48
N PHE A 10 -12.76 -3.75 -1.53
CA PHE A 10 -12.56 -3.44 -0.11
C PHE A 10 -11.29 -4.09 0.45
N TYR A 11 -11.04 -5.37 0.15
CA TYR A 11 -9.83 -6.05 0.60
C TYR A 11 -8.56 -5.47 -0.01
N ILE A 12 -8.56 -5.11 -1.31
CA ILE A 12 -7.40 -4.47 -1.93
C ILE A 12 -7.08 -3.13 -1.29
N ASP A 13 -8.07 -2.25 -1.09
CA ASP A 13 -7.86 -0.95 -0.44
C ASP A 13 -7.25 -1.12 0.95
N ARG A 14 -7.78 -2.08 1.71
CA ARG A 14 -7.30 -2.39 3.06
C ARG A 14 -5.87 -2.94 3.06
N LEU A 15 -5.54 -3.85 2.13
CA LEU A 15 -4.19 -4.38 1.96
C LEU A 15 -3.21 -3.25 1.59
N GLY A 16 -3.60 -2.36 0.69
CA GLY A 16 -2.79 -1.21 0.29
C GLY A 16 -2.49 -0.30 1.49
N LYS A 17 -3.51 0.00 2.30
CA LYS A 17 -3.33 0.79 3.53
C LYS A 17 -2.38 0.12 4.52
N TYR A 18 -2.49 -1.19 4.73
CA TYR A 18 -1.62 -1.95 5.63
C TYR A 18 -0.18 -2.09 5.14
N ALA A 19 0.01 -2.21 3.83
CA ALA A 19 1.34 -2.21 3.22
C ALA A 19 2.02 -0.84 3.35
N GLY A 20 1.24 0.24 3.53
CA GLY A 20 1.76 1.58 3.72
C GLY A 20 1.75 2.43 2.46
N PHE A 21 0.96 2.08 1.45
CA PHE A 21 0.81 2.92 0.25
C PHE A 21 0.10 4.23 0.57
N GLU A 22 0.65 5.35 0.11
CA GLU A 22 0.00 6.67 0.20
C GLU A 22 -1.36 6.66 -0.52
N ASP A 23 -1.34 6.24 -1.78
CA ASP A 23 -2.51 6.18 -2.64
C ASP A 23 -3.33 4.90 -2.43
N LYS A 24 -4.62 5.01 -2.77
CA LYS A 24 -5.54 3.88 -2.74
C LYS A 24 -5.14 2.82 -3.76
N LEU A 25 -4.80 1.63 -3.28
CA LEU A 25 -4.56 0.48 -4.14
C LEU A 25 -5.89 0.00 -4.74
N THR A 26 -5.91 -0.26 -6.05
CA THR A 26 -7.07 -0.77 -6.77
C THR A 26 -6.64 -1.87 -7.75
N SER A 27 -7.60 -2.66 -8.24
CA SER A 27 -7.35 -3.62 -9.33
C SER A 27 -6.76 -2.96 -10.58
N TYR A 28 -7.15 -1.71 -10.86
CA TYR A 28 -6.62 -0.93 -11.98
C TYR A 28 -5.14 -0.58 -11.81
N CYS A 29 -4.61 -0.49 -10.59
CA CYS A 29 -3.18 -0.28 -10.37
C CYS A 29 -2.37 -1.45 -10.95
N PHE A 30 -2.79 -2.69 -10.71
CA PHE A 30 -2.13 -3.88 -11.27
C PHE A 30 -2.28 -3.94 -12.80
N ARG A 31 -3.49 -3.66 -13.30
CA ARG A 31 -3.76 -3.67 -14.75
C ARG A 31 -2.92 -2.63 -15.48
N ARG A 32 -2.76 -1.43 -14.92
CA ARG A 32 -1.91 -0.37 -15.46
C ARG A 32 -0.43 -0.74 -15.39
N GLY A 33 0.03 -1.31 -14.28
CA GLY A 33 1.41 -1.79 -14.16
C GLY A 33 1.74 -2.83 -15.23
N ILE A 34 0.84 -3.80 -15.46
CA ILE A 34 0.99 -4.79 -16.52
C ILE A 34 0.98 -4.13 -17.90
N ALA A 35 0.04 -3.21 -18.16
CA ALA A 35 -0.06 -2.50 -19.43
C ALA A 35 1.24 -1.77 -19.78
N ASN A 36 1.78 -1.03 -18.82
CA ASN A 36 3.01 -0.27 -18.99
C ASN A 36 4.22 -1.18 -19.21
N ALA A 37 4.27 -2.34 -18.56
CA ALA A 37 5.37 -3.29 -18.73
C ALA A 37 5.38 -3.98 -20.11
N VAL A 38 4.20 -4.22 -20.69
CA VAL A 38 4.10 -4.79 -22.04
C VAL A 38 4.18 -3.72 -23.14
N ASP A 39 4.05 -2.45 -22.78
CA ASP A 39 4.11 -1.33 -23.72
C ASP A 39 5.53 -1.18 -24.27
N GLY A 40 5.67 -1.15 -25.60
CA GLY A 40 6.96 -1.10 -26.28
C GLY A 40 7.72 -2.44 -26.37
N VAL A 41 7.36 -3.45 -25.56
CA VAL A 41 7.97 -4.79 -25.60
C VAL A 41 7.12 -5.79 -26.39
N ALA A 42 5.79 -5.63 -26.37
CA ALA A 42 4.84 -6.48 -27.09
C ALA A 42 4.17 -5.72 -28.25
N SER A 43 3.75 -6.44 -29.28
CA SER A 43 2.91 -5.85 -30.35
C SER A 43 1.57 -5.35 -29.81
N ASP A 44 0.97 -4.35 -30.48
CA ASP A 44 -0.35 -3.82 -30.11
C ASP A 44 -1.41 -4.91 -29.97
N ALA A 45 -1.39 -5.92 -30.84
CA ALA A 45 -2.32 -7.05 -30.77
C ALA A 45 -2.18 -7.89 -29.49
N VAL A 46 -0.94 -8.09 -29.01
CA VAL A 46 -0.66 -8.80 -27.76
C VAL A 46 -1.04 -7.93 -26.56
N ARG A 47 -0.68 -6.64 -26.57
CA ARG A 47 -1.08 -5.68 -25.52
C ARG A 47 -2.59 -5.62 -25.38
N ASP A 48 -3.32 -5.54 -26.50
CA ASP A 48 -4.77 -5.52 -26.51
C ASP A 48 -5.36 -6.84 -26.00
N GLN A 49 -4.74 -7.99 -26.33
CA GLN A 49 -5.12 -9.30 -25.81
C GLN A 49 -4.93 -9.40 -24.29
N VAL A 50 -3.82 -8.89 -23.75
CA VAL A 50 -3.53 -8.82 -22.30
C VAL A 50 -4.52 -7.90 -21.59
N MET A 51 -4.86 -6.78 -22.22
CA MET A 51 -5.71 -5.75 -21.64
C MET A 51 -7.21 -6.03 -21.83
N ARG A 52 -7.62 -7.21 -22.31
CA ARG A 52 -9.04 -7.49 -22.54
C ARG A 52 -9.87 -7.41 -21.27
N HIS A 53 -10.97 -6.67 -21.35
CA HIS A 53 -11.97 -6.59 -20.29
C HIS A 53 -13.09 -7.64 -20.49
N ASP A 54 -13.41 -7.96 -21.74
CA ASP A 54 -14.41 -8.98 -22.11
C ASP A 54 -13.90 -9.75 -23.33
N PRO A 55 -13.68 -11.08 -23.23
CA PRO A 55 -13.27 -11.86 -24.39
C PRO A 55 -14.37 -11.98 -25.46
N PHE A 56 -15.63 -11.69 -25.15
CA PHE A 56 -16.75 -11.91 -26.08
C PHE A 56 -17.15 -10.66 -26.89
N THR A 57 -16.42 -9.55 -26.77
CA THR A 57 -16.69 -8.36 -27.58
C THR A 57 -16.05 -8.49 -28.97
N GLY A 58 -16.90 -8.77 -29.98
CA GLY A 58 -16.54 -8.87 -31.39
C GLY A 58 -16.31 -10.30 -31.89
N VAL A 59 -16.69 -10.59 -33.15
CA VAL A 59 -16.71 -11.96 -33.72
C VAL A 59 -15.31 -12.59 -33.74
N PHE A 60 -14.30 -11.85 -34.19
CA PHE A 60 -12.91 -12.35 -34.22
C PHE A 60 -12.36 -12.59 -32.80
N ASN A 61 -12.64 -11.66 -31.89
CA ASN A 61 -12.11 -11.69 -30.53
C ASN A 61 -12.78 -12.72 -29.62
N GLY A 62 -14.05 -13.06 -29.88
CA GLY A 62 -14.78 -14.06 -29.12
C GLY A 62 -14.70 -15.49 -29.67
N ALA A 63 -14.56 -15.66 -30.98
CA ALA A 63 -14.65 -16.98 -31.61
C ALA A 63 -13.32 -17.54 -32.15
N TYR A 64 -12.34 -16.70 -32.50
CA TYR A 64 -11.17 -17.14 -33.26
C TYR A 64 -9.82 -16.88 -32.58
N ILE A 65 -9.73 -15.84 -31.75
CA ILE A 65 -8.50 -15.54 -31.01
C ILE A 65 -8.42 -16.37 -29.73
N ASN A 66 -7.21 -16.74 -29.34
CA ASN A 66 -6.98 -17.56 -28.16
C ASN A 66 -7.22 -16.75 -26.86
N ASN A 67 -7.76 -17.41 -25.83
CA ASN A 67 -7.87 -16.84 -24.48
C ASN A 67 -6.51 -16.83 -23.75
N VAL A 68 -5.58 -17.70 -24.17
CA VAL A 68 -4.22 -17.75 -23.62
C VAL A 68 -3.31 -16.81 -24.41
N VAL A 69 -2.72 -15.85 -23.70
CA VAL A 69 -1.69 -14.96 -24.25
C VAL A 69 -0.39 -15.74 -24.41
N ARG A 70 0.15 -15.83 -25.63
CA ARG A 70 1.43 -16.49 -25.93
C ARG A 70 2.60 -15.51 -25.82
N PHE A 71 2.66 -14.78 -24.73
CA PHE A 71 3.72 -13.80 -24.44
C PHE A 71 4.04 -13.88 -22.94
N ASN A 72 5.33 -13.86 -22.60
CA ASN A 72 5.73 -13.92 -21.19
C ASN A 72 5.60 -12.53 -20.55
N ILE A 73 4.43 -12.26 -19.98
CA ILE A 73 4.10 -11.01 -19.30
C ILE A 73 4.94 -10.85 -18.02
N GLN A 74 5.32 -11.96 -17.37
CA GLN A 74 6.11 -11.91 -16.13
C GLN A 74 7.51 -11.40 -16.43
N ASP A 75 8.17 -11.94 -17.46
CA ASP A 75 9.49 -11.46 -17.88
C ASP A 75 9.41 -10.00 -18.31
N ALA A 76 8.40 -9.60 -19.09
CA ALA A 76 8.24 -8.20 -19.46
C ALA A 76 8.05 -7.26 -18.25
N PHE A 77 7.42 -7.74 -17.16
CA PHE A 77 7.23 -6.97 -15.93
C PHE A 77 8.46 -6.98 -15.00
N LEU A 78 9.27 -8.04 -15.03
CA LEU A 78 10.40 -8.25 -14.11
C LEU A 78 11.77 -7.93 -14.71
N GLU A 79 11.96 -8.15 -16.01
CA GLU A 79 13.23 -8.10 -16.74
C GLU A 79 13.41 -6.85 -17.61
N GLY A 80 12.53 -5.85 -17.48
CA GLY A 80 12.73 -4.57 -18.16
C GLY A 80 14.09 -3.98 -17.79
N GLU A 81 14.95 -3.73 -18.78
CA GLU A 81 16.23 -3.07 -18.55
C GLU A 81 15.98 -1.75 -17.82
N ILE A 82 16.69 -1.53 -16.71
CA ILE A 82 16.70 -0.25 -16.00
C ILE A 82 17.44 0.76 -16.90
N THR A 83 16.75 1.24 -17.92
CA THR A 83 17.15 2.39 -18.72
C THR A 83 17.06 3.66 -17.86
N ASP A 84 17.67 4.76 -18.28
CA ASP A 84 17.53 6.05 -17.57
C ASP A 84 16.05 6.47 -17.44
N ASP A 85 15.21 6.10 -18.42
CA ASP A 85 13.75 6.20 -18.33
C ASP A 85 13.14 5.22 -17.32
N GLY A 86 13.68 4.01 -17.17
CA GLY A 86 13.29 3.03 -16.15
C GLY A 86 13.51 3.54 -14.72
N LEU A 87 14.56 4.33 -14.45
CA LEU A 87 14.73 5.02 -13.16
C LEU A 87 13.64 6.07 -12.94
N THR A 88 13.37 6.90 -13.96
CA THR A 88 12.29 7.91 -13.91
C THR A 88 10.93 7.25 -13.70
N GLN A 89 10.67 6.12 -14.38
CA GLN A 89 9.45 5.33 -14.24
C GLN A 89 9.37 4.69 -12.85
N ALA A 90 10.47 4.16 -12.32
CA ALA A 90 10.55 3.67 -10.95
C ALA A 90 10.18 4.79 -9.97
N PHE A 91 10.71 6.02 -10.13
CA PHE A 91 10.38 7.23 -9.35
C PHE A 91 8.88 7.61 -9.36
N THR A 92 8.14 7.19 -10.39
CA THR A 92 6.68 7.42 -10.49
C THR A 92 5.82 6.28 -9.96
N HIS A 93 6.41 5.12 -9.65
CA HIS A 93 5.65 3.97 -9.19
C HIS A 93 5.07 4.20 -7.79
N ILE A 94 3.83 3.75 -7.59
CA ILE A 94 3.14 3.81 -6.29
C ILE A 94 3.95 3.16 -5.15
N SER A 95 4.84 2.21 -5.50
CA SER A 95 5.78 1.53 -4.61
C SER A 95 6.78 2.45 -3.91
N ILE A 96 7.16 3.57 -4.52
CA ILE A 96 8.10 4.51 -3.89
C ILE A 96 7.44 5.36 -2.81
N ARG A 97 6.14 5.64 -2.97
CA ARG A 97 5.33 6.32 -1.96
C ARG A 97 4.81 5.37 -0.89
N CYS A 98 5.38 4.16 -0.81
CA CYS A 98 5.07 3.19 0.22
C CYS A 98 5.94 3.44 1.45
N ASN A 99 5.30 3.70 2.58
CA ASN A 99 5.97 3.80 3.87
C ASN A 99 5.36 2.78 4.86
N PRO A 100 6.06 1.69 5.18
CA PRO A 100 5.55 0.67 6.11
C PRO A 100 5.45 1.18 7.56
N GLY A 101 6.10 2.30 7.89
CA GLY A 101 6.02 2.95 9.20
C GLY A 101 4.78 3.84 9.41
N VAL A 102 3.88 3.92 8.42
CA VAL A 102 2.64 4.69 8.55
C VAL A 102 1.77 4.12 9.68
N PRO A 103 1.29 4.96 10.61
CA PRO A 103 0.33 4.53 11.62
C PRO A 103 -0.89 3.89 10.96
N LYS A 104 -1.21 2.66 11.39
CA LYS A 104 -2.34 1.90 10.81
C LYS A 104 -3.69 2.52 11.15
N GLU A 105 -3.77 3.20 12.29
CA GLU A 105 -5.00 3.77 12.83
C GLU A 105 -4.72 5.16 13.43
N VAL A 106 -5.76 5.99 13.46
CA VAL A 106 -5.72 7.30 14.13
C VAL A 106 -5.70 7.07 15.65
N PRO A 107 -4.88 7.81 16.42
CA PRO A 107 -4.90 7.71 17.87
C PRO A 107 -6.32 7.89 18.45
N THR A 108 -6.73 6.95 19.30
CA THR A 108 -8.10 6.87 19.85
C THR A 108 -8.54 8.16 20.56
N LYS A 109 -7.60 8.84 21.24
CA LYS A 109 -7.86 10.14 21.89
C LYS A 109 -8.31 11.21 20.90
N ILE A 110 -7.63 11.32 19.76
CA ILE A 110 -7.94 12.30 18.71
C ILE A 110 -9.29 11.95 18.09
N MET A 111 -9.49 10.68 17.74
CA MET A 111 -10.73 10.19 17.14
C MET A 111 -11.95 10.47 18.03
N ASN A 112 -11.87 10.14 19.33
CA ASN A 112 -12.97 10.35 20.27
C ASN A 112 -13.28 11.83 20.48
N SER A 113 -12.25 12.69 20.53
CA SER A 113 -12.42 14.14 20.69
C SER A 113 -13.17 14.76 19.50
N LEU A 114 -12.85 14.35 18.27
CA LEU A 114 -13.50 14.86 17.06
C LEU A 114 -14.93 14.35 16.94
N LEU A 115 -15.16 13.06 17.20
CA LEU A 115 -16.52 12.48 17.21
C LEU A 115 -17.45 13.13 18.24
N ALA A 116 -16.91 13.61 19.37
CA ALA A 116 -17.68 14.26 20.42
C ALA A 116 -18.01 15.73 20.10
N THR A 117 -17.35 16.34 19.12
CA THR A 117 -17.50 17.76 18.76
C THR A 117 -18.50 17.96 17.61
N ASP A 118 -18.75 16.91 16.82
CA ASP A 118 -19.62 16.96 15.65
C ASP A 118 -21.07 17.27 16.00
N SER A 119 -21.60 18.35 15.43
CA SER A 119 -22.94 18.85 15.76
C SER A 119 -24.05 17.89 15.36
N ASP A 120 -23.89 17.21 14.23
CA ASP A 120 -24.91 16.31 13.67
C ASP A 120 -25.04 15.06 14.54
N ILE A 121 -23.90 14.47 14.94
CA ILE A 121 -23.87 13.34 15.87
C ILE A 121 -24.48 13.74 17.21
N ILE A 122 -24.13 14.91 17.76
CA ILE A 122 -24.70 15.41 19.02
C ILE A 122 -26.23 15.57 18.91
N ASP A 123 -26.73 16.20 17.84
CA ASP A 123 -28.16 16.40 17.63
C ASP A 123 -28.90 15.08 17.45
N PHE A 124 -28.37 14.15 16.64
CA PHE A 124 -28.96 12.83 16.47
C PHE A 124 -28.99 12.04 17.78
N GLU A 125 -27.93 12.08 18.59
CA GLU A 125 -27.90 11.43 19.90
C GLU A 125 -28.91 12.05 20.87
N LYS A 126 -29.07 13.37 20.86
CA LYS A 126 -30.07 14.07 21.67
C LYS A 126 -31.49 13.65 21.28
N ARG A 127 -31.82 13.68 19.98
CA ARG A 127 -33.12 13.22 19.45
C ARG A 127 -33.36 11.75 19.79
N PHE A 128 -32.32 10.92 19.71
CA PHE A 128 -32.42 9.49 20.00
C PHE A 128 -32.72 9.23 21.46
N LYS A 129 -32.04 9.92 22.38
CA LYS A 129 -32.33 9.87 23.82
C LYS A 129 -33.75 10.32 24.12
N GLN A 130 -34.20 11.44 23.55
CA GLN A 130 -35.56 11.94 23.72
C GLN A 130 -36.62 10.94 23.23
N LEU A 131 -36.43 10.38 22.02
CA LEU A 131 -37.33 9.38 21.46
C LEU A 131 -37.34 8.10 22.30
N HIS A 132 -36.17 7.64 22.74
CA HIS A 132 -36.04 6.46 23.60
C HIS A 132 -36.81 6.65 24.92
N THR A 133 -36.67 7.81 25.57
CA THR A 133 -37.39 8.16 26.80
C THR A 133 -38.90 8.24 26.57
N LYS A 134 -39.36 8.86 25.48
CA LYS A 134 -40.79 8.92 25.12
C LYS A 134 -41.37 7.52 24.89
N ILE A 135 -40.65 6.64 24.22
CA ILE A 135 -41.08 5.26 23.99
C ILE A 135 -41.18 4.49 25.31
N LYS A 136 -40.18 4.62 26.20
CA LYS A 136 -40.22 3.99 27.52
C LYS A 136 -41.37 4.50 28.37
N TRP A 137 -41.67 5.80 28.35
CA TRP A 137 -42.78 6.36 29.10
C TRP A 137 -44.14 5.88 28.59
N ASN A 138 -44.37 5.94 27.27
CA ASN A 138 -45.70 5.67 26.71
C ASN A 138 -46.00 4.18 26.53
N TYR A 139 -44.98 3.35 26.26
CA TYR A 139 -45.17 1.96 25.85
C TYR A 139 -44.39 0.95 26.72
N LYS A 140 -43.60 1.41 27.70
CA LYS A 140 -42.65 0.63 28.53
C LYS A 140 -41.49 0.00 27.73
N PHE A 141 -41.79 -0.69 26.63
CA PHE A 141 -40.83 -1.38 25.77
C PHE A 141 -40.92 -0.90 24.32
N ILE A 142 -39.79 -0.91 23.61
CA ILE A 142 -39.71 -0.52 22.20
C ILE A 142 -40.59 -1.42 21.32
N ARG A 143 -40.65 -2.72 21.61
CA ARG A 143 -41.49 -3.69 20.87
C ARG A 143 -42.99 -3.40 20.94
N CYS A 144 -43.43 -2.72 22.00
CA CYS A 144 -44.84 -2.38 22.23
C CYS A 144 -45.24 -1.05 21.55
N ALA A 145 -44.28 -0.32 20.98
CA ALA A 145 -44.55 0.92 20.28
C ALA A 145 -45.15 0.68 18.89
N PRO A 146 -45.99 1.61 18.38
CA PRO A 146 -46.53 1.57 17.03
C PRO A 146 -45.44 1.41 15.97
N GLN A 147 -45.77 0.75 14.85
CA GLN A 147 -44.80 0.44 13.79
C GLN A 147 -44.06 1.68 13.28
N MET A 148 -44.76 2.81 13.11
CA MET A 148 -44.16 4.08 12.70
C MET A 148 -43.08 4.57 13.67
N VAL A 149 -43.35 4.48 14.98
CA VAL A 149 -42.41 4.92 16.04
C VAL A 149 -41.20 3.99 16.10
N ARG A 150 -41.40 2.68 15.94
CA ARG A 150 -40.30 1.70 15.85
C ARG A 150 -39.41 1.96 14.63
N LYS A 151 -40.01 2.29 13.49
CA LYS A 151 -39.27 2.65 12.27
C LYS A 151 -38.44 3.91 12.49
N GLN A 152 -39.04 4.97 13.04
CA GLN A 152 -38.31 6.21 13.39
C GLN A 152 -37.12 5.96 14.33
N TYR A 153 -37.29 5.08 15.33
CA TYR A 153 -36.21 4.68 16.23
C TYR A 153 -35.07 3.96 15.49
N GLY A 154 -35.41 3.03 14.59
CA GLY A 154 -34.45 2.33 13.74
C GLY A 154 -33.70 3.28 12.79
N ASP A 155 -34.43 4.15 12.09
CA ASP A 155 -33.88 5.12 11.16
C ASP A 155 -32.90 6.08 11.86
N LEU A 156 -33.26 6.56 13.05
CA LEU A 156 -32.39 7.46 13.82
C LEU A 156 -31.12 6.76 14.32
N ARG A 157 -31.23 5.49 14.73
CA ARG A 157 -30.05 4.66 15.07
C ARG A 157 -29.14 4.47 13.86
N GLN A 158 -29.72 4.23 12.68
CA GLN A 158 -28.96 4.08 11.45
C GLN A 158 -28.26 5.39 11.06
N LYS A 159 -28.94 6.54 11.21
CA LYS A 159 -28.34 7.87 11.00
C LYS A 159 -27.13 8.11 11.89
N ILE A 160 -27.22 7.81 13.20
CA ILE A 160 -26.08 7.93 14.12
C ILE A 160 -24.92 7.03 13.67
N THR A 161 -25.22 5.78 13.31
CA THR A 161 -24.19 4.81 12.90
C THR A 161 -23.49 5.26 11.61
N ASN A 162 -24.26 5.72 10.63
CA ASN A 162 -23.74 6.21 9.35
C ASN A 162 -22.93 7.50 9.53
N ALA A 163 -23.43 8.47 10.32
CA ALA A 163 -22.73 9.72 10.59
C ALA A 163 -21.39 9.47 11.30
N LYS A 164 -21.38 8.65 12.36
CA LYS A 164 -20.14 8.26 13.05
C LYS A 164 -19.16 7.55 12.12
N LYS A 165 -19.65 6.66 11.25
CA LYS A 165 -18.79 5.97 10.29
C LYS A 165 -18.21 6.94 9.26
N SER A 166 -19.04 7.82 8.69
CA SER A 166 -18.61 8.82 7.70
C SER A 166 -17.52 9.72 8.27
N LEU A 167 -17.72 10.24 9.50
CA LEU A 167 -16.74 11.10 10.15
C LEU A 167 -15.45 10.35 10.49
N LYS A 168 -15.53 9.09 10.93
CA LYS A 168 -14.33 8.25 11.11
C LYS A 168 -13.54 8.09 9.83
N ASP A 169 -14.22 7.73 8.74
CA ASP A 169 -13.60 7.52 7.43
C ASP A 169 -12.92 8.81 6.93
N GLU A 170 -13.53 9.98 7.18
CA GLU A 170 -12.96 11.29 6.84
C GLU A 170 -11.73 11.64 7.68
N ILE A 171 -11.81 11.45 9.01
CA ILE A 171 -10.68 11.67 9.93
C ILE A 171 -9.51 10.77 9.57
N GLU A 172 -9.75 9.49 9.30
CA GLU A 172 -8.71 8.54 8.89
C GLU A 172 -8.05 8.97 7.57
N LYS A 173 -8.85 9.41 6.61
CA LYS A 173 -8.34 9.89 5.31
C LYS A 173 -7.46 11.12 5.49
N GLU A 174 -7.91 12.11 6.27
CA GLU A 174 -7.17 13.36 6.43
C GLU A 174 -5.92 13.18 7.29
N PHE A 175 -6.01 12.40 8.37
CA PHE A 175 -4.86 12.04 9.19
C PHE A 175 -3.78 11.33 8.36
N ARG A 176 -4.18 10.40 7.48
CA ARG A 176 -3.25 9.69 6.61
C ARG A 176 -2.57 10.66 5.63
N LYS A 177 -3.33 11.55 4.99
CA LYS A 177 -2.76 12.56 4.08
C LYS A 177 -1.77 13.49 4.78
N ASP A 178 -2.16 14.02 5.94
CA ASP A 178 -1.32 14.90 6.75
C ASP A 178 -0.04 14.20 7.22
N TYR A 179 -0.11 12.90 7.53
CA TYR A 179 1.07 12.08 7.80
C TYR A 179 2.03 12.03 6.59
N PHE A 180 1.55 11.64 5.40
CA PHE A 180 2.42 11.55 4.21
C PHE A 180 3.00 12.92 3.80
N PHE A 181 2.20 13.98 3.90
CA PHE A 181 2.65 15.35 3.67
C PHE A 181 3.82 15.75 4.58
N ARG A 182 3.74 15.43 5.87
CA ARG A 182 4.82 15.75 6.83
C ARG A 182 6.03 14.85 6.68
N VAL A 183 5.81 13.55 6.46
CA VAL A 183 6.90 12.57 6.46
C VAL A 183 7.92 12.83 5.36
N HIS A 184 7.51 13.24 4.17
CA HIS A 184 8.46 13.57 3.11
C HIS A 184 9.41 14.70 3.53
N ASN A 185 8.87 15.77 4.13
CA ASN A 185 9.69 16.87 4.64
C ASN A 185 10.59 16.44 5.80
N GLU A 186 10.09 15.63 6.72
CA GLU A 186 10.88 15.11 7.85
C GLU A 186 11.99 14.15 7.40
N MET A 187 11.73 13.31 6.40
CA MET A 187 12.75 12.45 5.79
C MET A 187 13.84 13.28 5.10
N MET A 188 13.46 14.32 4.34
CA MET A 188 14.41 15.24 3.71
C MET A 188 15.30 15.95 4.75
N LYS A 189 14.70 16.48 5.83
CA LYS A 189 15.46 17.09 6.93
C LYS A 189 16.43 16.11 7.58
N LYS A 190 16.00 14.88 7.85
CA LYS A 190 16.88 13.83 8.41
C LYS A 190 18.04 13.50 7.47
N GLN A 191 17.82 13.47 6.16
CA GLN A 191 18.89 13.25 5.19
C GLN A 191 19.89 14.41 5.18
N LEU A 192 19.41 15.66 5.18
CA LEU A 192 20.26 16.85 5.24
C LEU A 192 21.10 16.89 6.54
N HIS A 193 20.49 16.62 7.68
CA HIS A 193 21.21 16.56 8.97
C HIS A 193 22.20 15.39 9.00
N LYS A 194 21.85 14.21 8.48
CA LYS A 194 22.79 13.09 8.34
C LYS A 194 23.97 13.43 7.42
N GLN A 195 23.79 14.33 6.46
CA GLN A 195 24.86 14.81 5.58
C GLN A 195 25.72 15.88 6.26
N ALA A 196 25.10 16.75 7.08
CA ALA A 196 25.78 17.76 7.89
C ALA A 196 26.61 17.14 9.03
N ASP A 197 26.09 16.08 9.67
CA ASP A 197 26.80 15.32 10.70
C ASP A 197 28.00 14.56 10.10
N LYS A 198 27.90 14.13 8.83
CA LYS A 198 29.03 13.54 8.08
C LYS A 198 30.11 14.54 7.69
N THR A 199 29.79 15.83 7.55
CA THR A 199 30.79 16.87 7.27
C THR A 199 31.37 17.50 8.54
N ALA A 200 30.73 17.33 9.70
CA ALA A 200 31.20 17.91 10.97
C ALA A 200 32.07 16.95 11.80
N GLU A 201 32.01 15.64 11.58
CA GLU A 201 32.85 14.69 12.32
C GLU A 201 33.36 13.56 11.41
N ASN A 202 34.69 13.46 11.27
CA ASN A 202 35.37 12.17 11.15
C ASN A 202 35.08 11.36 12.42
N LYS A 203 33.85 10.88 12.57
CA LYS A 203 33.50 9.81 13.50
C LYS A 203 33.03 8.63 12.68
N GLU A 204 33.72 7.53 12.91
CA GLU A 204 33.56 6.25 12.28
C GLU A 204 32.08 5.91 12.05
N ASN A 205 31.82 5.32 10.88
CA ASN A 205 30.56 4.73 10.52
C ASN A 205 29.96 3.93 11.69
N ASP A 206 28.94 4.48 12.35
CA ASP A 206 27.88 3.68 12.96
C ASP A 206 27.01 3.07 11.83
N MET A 207 27.64 2.29 10.95
CA MET A 207 26.96 1.15 10.37
C MET A 207 26.66 0.25 11.56
N LEU A 208 25.37 0.05 11.87
CA LEU A 208 24.92 -1.03 12.74
C LEU A 208 25.82 -2.24 12.48
N ILE A 209 26.67 -2.59 13.45
CA ILE A 209 27.52 -3.76 13.36
C ILE A 209 26.56 -4.94 13.39
N ILE A 210 26.07 -5.35 12.22
CA ILE A 210 25.27 -6.55 12.07
C ILE A 210 26.23 -7.68 12.42
N GLN A 211 26.15 -8.17 13.66
CA GLN A 211 26.92 -9.33 14.08
C GLN A 211 26.31 -10.55 13.39
N TYR A 212 26.96 -11.03 12.34
CA TYR A 212 26.61 -12.30 11.74
C TYR A 212 27.14 -13.42 12.62
N GLN A 213 26.28 -14.38 12.94
CA GLN A 213 26.69 -15.60 13.65
C GLN A 213 27.70 -16.45 12.87
N LEU A 214 27.77 -16.27 11.54
CA LEU A 214 28.65 -16.99 10.64
C LEU A 214 29.63 -16.02 9.97
N ASN A 215 30.92 -16.31 10.09
CA ASN A 215 32.01 -15.50 9.53
C ASN A 215 31.90 -15.36 8.00
N GLU A 216 31.41 -16.40 7.32
CA GLU A 216 31.23 -16.40 5.87
C GLU A 216 30.20 -15.34 5.42
N ARG A 217 29.18 -15.05 6.24
CA ARG A 217 28.21 -13.96 5.94
C ARG A 217 28.83 -12.58 6.08
N TYR A 218 29.71 -12.40 7.06
CA TYR A 218 30.44 -11.14 7.23
C TYR A 218 31.36 -10.87 6.03
N GLN A 219 32.13 -11.90 5.62
CA GLN A 219 33.01 -11.81 4.46
C GLN A 219 32.22 -11.58 3.16
N LEU A 220 31.11 -12.30 2.98
CA LEU A 220 30.24 -12.12 1.81
C LEU A 220 29.64 -10.70 1.78
N GLN A 221 29.18 -10.16 2.92
CA GLN A 221 28.68 -8.78 2.97
C GLN A 221 29.78 -7.80 2.56
N SER A 222 31.00 -7.91 3.10
CA SER A 222 32.08 -6.98 2.77
C SER A 222 32.35 -6.89 1.26
N ILE A 223 32.25 -8.03 0.57
CA ILE A 223 32.44 -8.10 -0.88
C ILE A 223 31.18 -7.64 -1.65
N LEU A 224 29.97 -7.82 -1.14
CA LEU A 224 28.75 -7.36 -1.81
C LEU A 224 28.47 -5.86 -1.59
N TYR A 225 28.99 -5.29 -0.50
CA TYR A 225 28.75 -3.90 -0.09
C TYR A 225 29.80 -2.93 -0.63
N ASP A 226 30.91 -3.45 -1.14
CA ASP A 226 31.88 -2.67 -1.90
C ASP A 226 31.33 -2.48 -3.34
N PHE A 227 31.03 -1.25 -3.74
CA PHE A 227 30.51 -0.93 -5.07
C PHE A 227 31.55 -0.30 -5.99
N PHE A 228 32.85 -0.40 -5.67
CA PHE A 228 33.91 0.11 -6.55
C PHE A 228 33.88 -0.60 -7.91
N LYS A 229 33.72 0.19 -8.97
CA LYS A 229 33.64 -0.29 -10.37
C LYS A 229 34.98 -0.24 -11.10
N ASP A 230 35.96 0.50 -10.58
CA ASP A 230 37.28 0.68 -11.16
C ASP A 230 38.26 -0.41 -10.67
N LEU A 231 37.93 -1.67 -10.97
CA LEU A 231 38.77 -2.82 -10.66
C LEU A 231 39.44 -3.33 -11.93
N PHE A 232 40.69 -3.77 -11.82
CA PHE A 232 41.32 -4.45 -12.94
C PHE A 232 40.60 -5.78 -13.22
N PRO A 233 40.59 -6.25 -14.48
CA PRO A 233 39.86 -7.48 -14.85
C PRO A 233 40.21 -8.71 -13.99
N GLN A 234 41.46 -8.81 -13.54
CA GLN A 234 41.92 -9.91 -12.68
C GLN A 234 41.32 -9.85 -11.27
N ASP A 235 41.11 -8.65 -10.73
CA ASP A 235 40.50 -8.43 -9.42
C ASP A 235 39.00 -8.74 -9.46
N ILE A 236 38.32 -8.43 -10.57
CA ILE A 236 36.91 -8.78 -10.78
C ILE A 236 36.72 -10.30 -10.77
N VAL A 237 37.59 -11.04 -11.47
CA VAL A 237 37.53 -12.50 -11.51
C VAL A 237 37.80 -13.08 -10.11
N SER A 238 38.84 -12.62 -9.43
CA SER A 238 39.18 -13.05 -8.08
C SER A 238 38.05 -12.80 -7.09
N ARG A 239 37.41 -11.63 -7.20
CA ARG A 239 36.25 -11.25 -6.38
C ARG A 239 35.05 -12.17 -6.62
N LYS A 240 34.74 -12.49 -7.88
CA LYS A 240 33.65 -13.43 -8.23
C LYS A 240 33.92 -14.84 -7.68
N ILE A 241 35.15 -15.34 -7.80
CA ILE A 241 35.55 -16.65 -7.26
C ILE A 241 35.37 -16.67 -5.73
N SER A 242 35.83 -15.62 -5.04
CA SER A 242 35.68 -15.49 -3.59
C SER A 242 34.21 -15.49 -3.15
N VAL A 243 33.33 -14.77 -3.86
CA VAL A 243 31.88 -14.77 -3.60
C VAL A 243 31.28 -16.16 -3.75
N ILE A 244 31.59 -16.87 -4.84
CA ILE A 244 31.08 -18.22 -5.10
C ILE A 244 31.51 -19.18 -3.99
N ASN A 245 32.80 -19.16 -3.61
CA ASN A 245 33.32 -20.02 -2.56
C ASN A 245 32.66 -19.75 -1.20
N LEU A 246 32.39 -18.48 -0.88
CA LEU A 246 31.70 -18.10 0.37
C LEU A 246 30.23 -18.52 0.37
N ILE A 247 29.53 -18.41 -0.76
CA ILE A 247 28.15 -18.90 -0.90
C ILE A 247 28.10 -20.42 -0.78
N ILE A 248 29.04 -21.13 -1.39
CA ILE A 248 29.18 -22.59 -1.25
C ILE A 248 29.42 -22.95 0.23
N ALA A 249 30.39 -22.32 0.89
CA ALA A 249 30.68 -22.57 2.30
C ALA A 249 29.47 -22.31 3.23
N LEU A 250 28.64 -21.31 2.88
CA LEU A 250 27.38 -21.03 3.58
C LEU A 250 26.30 -22.07 3.33
N ALA A 251 26.23 -22.64 2.13
CA ALA A 251 25.22 -23.63 1.75
C ALA A 251 25.50 -25.03 2.32
N PHE A 252 26.76 -25.32 2.68
CA PHE A 252 27.20 -26.60 3.26
C PHE A 252 27.32 -26.59 4.79
N ARG A 253 26.84 -25.53 5.47
CA ARG A 253 26.68 -25.44 6.93
C ARG A 253 25.22 -25.62 7.33
#